data_AF-A0A6J2VP44-F1
#
_entry.id   AF-A0A6J2VP44-F1
#
_cell.length_a   1.000
_cell.length_b   1.000
_cell.length_c   1.000
_cell.angle_alpha   90.00
_cell.angle_beta   90.00
_cell.angle_gamma   90.00
#
_symmetry.space_group_name_H-M   'P 1'
#
loop_
_entity.id
_entity.type
_entity.pdbx_description
1 polymer ?
#
loop_
_entity_poly.entity_id
_entity_poly.type
_entity_poly.pdbx_seq_one_letter_code
_entity_poly.pdbx_strand_id
1 'polypeptide(L)'
;MLVTVFCAPRDRSESTFSLEVSPDLELRDFLALCELESGIPAGEIQITYAEQPLSDPTRALGNYGLKDGDVVVIRQAEVRRPPPQPSFPGLPRIDFSTIAVPGTSSGQRPGSSGQRLGASAQRPPNPPQTQQPAATPPAAAAPAPAPAPSPQGLDDPALLRDMLLANPHELSLLKERNPPLAEALLSGDLERFTKVLLEQQQDRARREQERIRLLTADPFDLEAQAKIEEDIRQHNIEENMTIAMEEAPESFGQVVMLYINCKVNGHPVKAFVDSGAQMTIMSQACAERCNIMRLVDRRWAGIAKGVGTQKIIGRVHLAQVQIEGDFLPCSFSILEDQPMDMLLGLDMLKRHQCSIDLKKSVLLIGTTGTETRFLPEAELPECARLAYGAEGREETRPEEIADRELAEALQRSVQESGPH
;
A
#
# COMPACT_ATOMS: atom_id res chain seq x y z
N MET A 1 11.53 -28.57 20.24
CA MET A 1 10.42 -29.36 20.82
C MET A 1 9.14 -28.94 20.13
N LEU A 2 8.34 -29.90 19.68
CA LEU A 2 7.06 -29.67 19.05
C LEU A 2 5.97 -29.60 20.14
N VAL A 3 5.35 -28.43 20.31
CA VAL A 3 4.28 -28.22 21.30
C VAL A 3 2.96 -28.05 20.56
N THR A 4 1.94 -28.81 20.96
CA THR A 4 0.59 -28.67 20.40
C THR A 4 -0.21 -27.70 21.25
N VAL A 5 -0.75 -26.66 20.64
CA VAL A 5 -1.51 -25.61 21.31
C VAL A 5 -3.00 -25.81 20.99
N PHE A 6 -3.78 -26.10 22.01
CA PHE A 6 -5.24 -26.12 21.94
C PHE A 6 -5.78 -24.77 22.38
N CYS A 7 -6.43 -24.05 21.47
CA CYS A 7 -7.02 -22.75 21.70
C CYS A 7 -8.54 -22.87 21.76
N ALA A 8 -9.14 -22.36 22.83
CA ALA A 8 -10.58 -22.19 22.98
C ALA A 8 -10.91 -20.70 23.16
N PRO A 9 -11.05 -19.93 22.07
CA PRO A 9 -11.48 -18.54 22.12
C PRO A 9 -12.94 -18.44 22.57
N ARG A 10 -13.35 -17.31 23.17
CA ARG A 10 -14.76 -17.10 23.57
C ARG A 10 -15.70 -16.90 22.37
N ASP A 11 -15.21 -16.22 21.34
CA ASP A 11 -16.04 -15.71 20.22
C ASP A 11 -15.73 -16.40 18.88
N ARG A 12 -14.90 -17.47 18.88
CA ARG A 12 -14.49 -18.21 17.67
C ARG A 12 -14.50 -19.72 17.91
N SER A 13 -14.49 -20.48 16.81
CA SER A 13 -14.36 -21.94 16.86
C SER A 13 -13.03 -22.35 17.48
N GLU A 14 -13.05 -23.44 18.25
CA GLU A 14 -11.85 -24.08 18.79
C GLU A 14 -10.83 -24.36 17.66
N SER A 15 -9.57 -24.04 17.93
CA SER A 15 -8.48 -24.23 16.96
C SER A 15 -7.30 -24.92 17.62
N THR A 16 -6.63 -25.79 16.87
CA THR A 16 -5.42 -26.47 17.33
C THR A 16 -4.32 -26.27 16.31
N PHE A 17 -3.13 -25.87 16.77
CA PHE A 17 -1.96 -25.68 15.94
C PHE A 17 -0.71 -26.19 16.67
N SER A 18 0.37 -26.46 15.92
CA SER A 18 1.62 -26.99 16.48
C SER A 18 2.74 -25.97 16.27
N LEU A 19 3.51 -25.71 17.32
CA LEU A 19 4.65 -24.80 17.31
C LEU A 19 5.95 -25.57 17.55
N GLU A 20 6.92 -25.41 16.66
CA GLU A 20 8.29 -25.92 16.88
C GLU A 20 9.11 -24.85 17.60
N VAL A 21 9.39 -25.08 18.90
CA VAL A 21 10.05 -24.10 19.77
C VAL A 21 11.25 -24.69 20.49
N SER A 22 12.22 -23.84 20.87
CA SER A 22 13.33 -24.26 21.72
C SER A 22 12.85 -24.48 23.17
N PRO A 23 13.34 -25.49 23.92
CA PRO A 23 13.06 -25.62 25.35
C PRO A 23 13.56 -24.42 26.18
N ASP A 24 14.55 -23.68 25.67
CA ASP A 24 15.10 -22.48 26.32
C ASP A 24 14.30 -21.20 26.00
N LEU A 25 13.25 -21.29 25.16
CA LEU A 25 12.42 -20.14 24.80
C LEU A 25 11.69 -19.61 26.03
N GLU A 26 11.74 -18.30 26.25
CA GLU A 26 11.01 -17.64 27.35
C GLU A 26 9.50 -17.65 27.09
N LEU A 27 8.70 -17.68 28.16
CA LEU A 27 7.25 -17.65 28.07
C LEU A 27 6.71 -16.40 27.35
N ARG A 28 7.37 -15.25 27.48
CA ARG A 28 7.01 -14.02 26.75
C ARG A 28 7.05 -14.20 25.24
N ASP A 29 8.13 -14.80 24.74
CA ASP A 29 8.32 -14.98 23.31
C ASP A 29 7.40 -16.10 22.78
N PHE A 30 7.11 -17.10 23.61
CA PHE A 30 6.09 -18.11 23.31
C PHE A 30 4.66 -17.52 23.24
N LEU A 31 4.33 -16.55 24.11
CA LEU A 31 3.06 -15.82 24.06
C LEU A 31 2.89 -15.06 22.75
N ALA A 32 3.95 -14.40 22.26
CA ALA A 32 3.92 -13.69 20.98
C ALA A 32 3.68 -14.64 19.79
N LEU A 33 4.30 -15.84 19.82
CA LEU A 33 4.03 -16.88 18.81
C LEU A 33 2.58 -17.37 18.88
N CYS A 34 2.03 -17.52 20.08
CA CYS A 34 0.64 -17.91 20.26
C CYS A 34 -0.35 -16.82 19.82
N GLU A 35 -0.04 -15.55 20.04
CA GLU A 35 -0.82 -14.40 19.54
C GLU A 35 -0.88 -14.39 18.01
N LEU A 36 0.26 -14.61 17.35
CA LEU A 36 0.33 -14.64 15.89
C LEU A 36 -0.53 -15.75 15.27
N GLU A 37 -0.50 -16.96 15.86
CA GLU A 37 -1.23 -18.12 15.32
C GLU A 37 -2.70 -18.17 15.75
N SER A 38 -3.04 -17.73 16.96
CA SER A 38 -4.41 -17.75 17.47
C SER A 38 -5.22 -16.49 17.17
N GLY A 39 -4.54 -15.36 16.91
CA GLY A 39 -5.15 -14.04 16.75
C GLY A 39 -5.74 -13.45 18.04
N ILE A 40 -5.41 -14.01 19.21
CA ILE A 40 -5.79 -13.46 20.53
C ILE A 40 -4.67 -12.53 21.01
N PRO A 41 -4.98 -11.29 21.43
CA PRO A 41 -3.94 -10.39 21.96
C PRO A 41 -3.19 -11.00 23.14
N ALA A 42 -1.86 -10.87 23.21
CA ALA A 42 -1.06 -11.51 24.27
C ALA A 42 -1.49 -11.12 25.70
N GLY A 43 -2.06 -9.93 25.89
CA GLY A 43 -2.61 -9.47 27.18
C GLY A 43 -3.90 -10.19 27.62
N GLU A 44 -4.57 -10.91 26.72
CA GLU A 44 -5.78 -11.69 26.96
C GLU A 44 -5.50 -13.19 26.99
N ILE A 45 -4.29 -13.62 26.65
CA ILE A 45 -3.92 -15.04 26.60
C ILE A 45 -3.56 -15.53 28.01
N GLN A 46 -4.27 -16.56 28.48
CA GLN A 46 -3.87 -17.37 29.63
C GLN A 46 -3.45 -18.76 29.17
N ILE A 47 -2.17 -19.08 29.37
CA ILE A 47 -1.59 -20.37 29.01
C ILE A 47 -1.63 -21.32 30.21
N THR A 48 -2.15 -22.53 30.02
CA THR A 48 -2.20 -23.60 31.03
C THR A 48 -1.52 -24.86 30.51
N TYR A 49 -0.61 -25.42 31.31
CA TYR A 49 0.05 -26.69 31.03
C TYR A 49 -0.02 -27.58 32.28
N ALA A 50 -0.44 -28.83 32.13
CA ALA A 50 -0.64 -29.77 33.24
C ALA A 50 -1.45 -29.18 34.42
N GLU A 51 -2.57 -28.51 34.11
CA GLU A 51 -3.44 -27.81 35.08
C GLU A 51 -2.79 -26.65 35.85
N GLN A 52 -1.57 -26.25 35.49
CA GLN A 52 -0.87 -25.11 36.08
C GLN A 52 -0.81 -23.93 35.10
N PRO A 53 -1.24 -22.73 35.50
CA PRO A 53 -1.09 -21.54 34.67
C PRO A 53 0.39 -21.14 34.58
N LEU A 54 0.86 -20.85 33.37
CA LEU A 54 2.21 -20.32 33.16
C LEU A 54 2.15 -18.80 33.33
N SER A 55 2.79 -18.26 34.38
CA SER A 55 2.61 -16.87 34.79
C SER A 55 3.87 -16.00 34.77
N ASP A 56 5.06 -16.60 34.84
CA ASP A 56 6.34 -15.87 34.80
C ASP A 56 6.83 -15.74 33.34
N PRO A 57 6.79 -14.53 32.75
CA PRO A 57 7.13 -14.29 31.36
C PRO A 57 8.62 -14.50 31.04
N THR A 58 9.50 -14.45 32.04
CA THR A 58 10.96 -14.58 31.88
C THR A 58 11.46 -16.02 32.03
N ARG A 59 10.58 -16.93 32.45
CA ARG A 59 10.94 -18.33 32.67
C ARG A 59 10.86 -19.10 31.35
N ALA A 60 11.90 -19.87 31.06
CA ALA A 60 11.96 -20.75 29.90
C ALA A 60 10.91 -21.88 29.96
N LEU A 61 10.37 -22.28 28.80
CA LEU A 61 9.34 -23.32 28.69
C LEU A 61 9.79 -24.68 29.27
N GLY A 62 11.05 -25.07 29.06
CA GLY A 62 11.62 -26.30 29.62
C GLY A 62 11.61 -26.29 31.16
N ASN A 63 11.75 -25.12 31.78
CA ASN A 63 11.70 -24.99 33.24
C ASN A 63 10.28 -25.11 33.81
N TYR A 64 9.24 -25.01 32.97
CA TYR A 64 7.88 -25.38 33.32
C TYR A 64 7.58 -26.87 33.14
N GLY A 65 8.56 -27.64 32.65
CA GLY A 65 8.45 -29.08 32.44
C GLY A 65 7.76 -29.46 31.12
N LEU A 66 7.64 -28.52 30.17
CA LEU A 66 7.19 -28.83 28.81
C LEU A 66 8.23 -29.66 28.08
N LYS A 67 7.78 -30.68 27.37
CA LYS A 67 8.57 -31.61 26.58
C LYS A 67 8.03 -31.67 25.15
N ASP A 68 8.78 -32.37 24.31
CA ASP A 68 8.40 -32.65 22.93
C ASP A 68 7.11 -33.50 22.88
N GLY A 69 6.12 -33.02 22.14
CA GLY A 69 4.80 -33.65 21.98
C GLY A 69 3.75 -33.22 23.00
N ASP A 70 4.07 -32.33 23.94
CA ASP A 70 3.12 -31.90 24.97
C ASP A 70 2.04 -30.95 24.44
N VAL A 71 0.88 -31.00 25.10
CA VAL A 71 -0.28 -30.17 24.77
C VAL A 71 -0.43 -29.04 25.79
N VAL A 72 -0.58 -27.83 25.29
CA VAL A 72 -0.79 -26.62 26.08
C VAL A 72 -2.16 -26.03 25.72
N VAL A 73 -2.88 -25.55 26.73
CA VAL A 73 -4.22 -24.97 26.55
C VAL A 73 -4.15 -23.46 26.67
N ILE A 74 -4.67 -22.75 25.67
CA ILE A 74 -4.86 -21.31 25.67
C ILE A 74 -6.33 -20.98 25.91
N ARG A 75 -6.57 -20.10 26.88
CA ARG A 75 -7.88 -19.51 27.14
C ARG A 75 -7.80 -18.00 27.04
N GLN A 76 -8.85 -17.40 26.51
CA GLN A 76 -9.02 -15.94 26.49
C GLN A 76 -9.57 -15.47 27.84
N ALA A 77 -8.76 -14.73 28.60
CA ALA A 77 -9.13 -14.12 29.87
C ALA A 77 -9.76 -12.73 29.63
N GLU A 78 -10.78 -12.41 30.41
CA GLU A 78 -11.46 -11.12 30.34
C GLU A 78 -10.57 -10.06 31.03
N VAL A 79 -10.11 -9.07 30.27
CA VAL A 79 -9.40 -7.91 30.86
C VAL A 79 -10.40 -7.16 31.72
N ARG A 80 -10.35 -7.40 33.03
CA ARG A 80 -11.00 -6.54 34.01
C ARG A 80 -10.32 -5.17 33.89
N ARG A 81 -10.99 -4.21 33.23
CA ARG A 81 -10.55 -2.80 33.24
C ARG A 81 -10.15 -2.44 34.67
N PRO A 82 -8.93 -1.95 34.93
CA PRO A 82 -8.63 -1.41 36.25
C PRO A 82 -9.64 -0.30 36.56
N PRO A 83 -10.08 -0.16 37.83
CA PRO A 83 -10.98 0.93 38.19
C PRO A 83 -10.35 2.25 37.75
N PRO A 84 -11.14 3.21 37.22
CA PRO A 84 -10.62 4.53 36.92
C PRO A 84 -10.06 5.13 38.22
N GLN A 85 -8.76 5.42 38.23
CA GLN A 85 -8.18 6.25 39.27
C GLN A 85 -8.87 7.63 39.24
N PRO A 86 -9.09 8.27 40.41
CA PRO A 86 -9.77 9.55 40.46
C PRO A 86 -8.98 10.60 39.66
N SER A 87 -9.64 11.20 38.68
CA SER A 87 -9.14 12.33 37.91
C SER A 87 -9.01 13.57 38.79
N PHE A 88 -7.84 14.20 38.80
CA PHE A 88 -7.72 15.60 39.22
C PHE A 88 -8.28 16.50 38.11
N PRO A 89 -9.07 17.55 38.42
CA PRO A 89 -9.63 18.42 37.39
C PRO A 89 -8.57 19.40 36.88
N GLY A 90 -8.33 19.45 35.57
CA GLY A 90 -7.69 20.61 34.93
C GLY A 90 -6.62 20.42 33.85
N LEU A 91 -6.33 19.22 33.33
CA LEU A 91 -5.39 19.04 32.20
C LEU A 91 -5.90 18.02 31.16
N PRO A 92 -5.67 18.24 29.85
CA PRO A 92 -5.99 17.25 28.83
C PRO A 92 -5.07 16.02 28.94
N ARG A 93 -5.63 14.85 28.62
CA ARG A 93 -4.94 13.54 28.67
C ARG A 93 -3.94 13.45 27.53
N ILE A 94 -2.66 13.31 27.83
CA ILE A 94 -1.62 12.94 26.86
C ILE A 94 -1.35 11.44 27.02
N ASP A 95 -1.51 10.68 25.94
CA ASP A 95 -1.18 9.26 25.83
C ASP A 95 0.24 9.13 25.28
N PHE A 96 1.12 8.43 26.01
CA PHE A 96 2.54 8.28 25.70
C PHE A 96 2.89 6.90 25.11
N SER A 97 1.89 6.11 24.71
CA SER A 97 2.11 4.76 24.16
C SER A 97 2.66 4.73 22.72
N THR A 98 2.76 5.88 22.04
CA THR A 98 3.19 6.00 20.63
C THR A 98 4.46 6.83 20.40
N ILE A 99 5.19 7.23 21.45
CA ILE A 99 6.48 7.94 21.26
C ILE A 99 7.60 6.92 20.99
N ALA A 100 7.98 6.79 19.71
CA ALA A 100 9.23 6.14 19.31
C ALA A 100 10.40 7.11 19.53
N VAL A 101 11.32 6.74 20.42
CA VAL A 101 12.53 7.54 20.71
C VAL A 101 13.69 7.08 19.82
N PRO A 102 14.34 7.96 19.02
CA PRO A 102 15.53 7.60 18.27
C PRO A 102 16.76 7.55 19.19
N GLY A 103 17.38 6.37 19.26
CA GLY A 103 18.77 6.08 19.61
C GLY A 103 19.46 6.90 20.72
N THR A 104 19.72 6.27 21.86
CA THR A 104 20.99 6.45 22.59
C THR A 104 21.47 5.16 23.23
N SER A 105 22.69 4.79 22.84
CA SER A 105 23.59 3.75 23.32
C SER A 105 24.21 4.01 24.70
N SER A 106 24.54 2.94 25.43
CA SER A 106 25.76 2.72 26.26
C SER A 106 25.41 1.73 27.40
N GLY A 107 26.21 0.75 27.81
CA GLY A 107 27.54 0.30 27.46
C GLY A 107 28.05 -0.62 28.59
N GLN A 108 28.89 -1.61 28.25
CA GLN A 108 29.94 -2.28 29.05
C GLN A 108 29.93 -3.83 29.05
N ARG A 109 31.01 -4.34 28.43
CA ARG A 109 31.68 -5.65 28.54
C ARG A 109 32.26 -5.87 29.98
N PRO A 110 32.81 -7.04 30.41
CA PRO A 110 33.62 -8.00 29.61
C PRO A 110 33.68 -9.51 30.00
N GLY A 111 34.32 -10.29 29.11
CA GLY A 111 34.98 -11.58 29.39
C GLY A 111 34.14 -12.84 29.11
N SER A 112 34.62 -13.93 28.52
CA SER A 112 35.95 -14.32 28.06
C SER A 112 35.88 -15.60 27.21
N SER A 113 36.94 -15.81 26.42
CA SER A 113 37.53 -17.09 25.95
C SER A 113 36.80 -17.93 24.88
N GLY A 114 37.52 -18.23 23.79
CA GLY A 114 37.18 -19.36 22.91
C GLY A 114 37.76 -19.40 21.50
N GLN A 115 39.10 -19.37 21.37
CA GLN A 115 39.91 -20.10 20.38
C GLN A 115 39.40 -20.42 18.95
N ARG A 116 40.25 -20.02 17.98
CA ARG A 116 40.94 -20.84 16.93
C ARG A 116 40.56 -20.66 15.44
N LEU A 117 41.59 -20.16 14.74
CA LEU A 117 42.24 -20.66 13.51
C LEU A 117 41.57 -20.45 12.14
N GLY A 118 42.32 -19.79 11.22
CA GLY A 118 42.13 -19.99 9.78
C GLY A 118 42.66 -18.92 8.83
N ALA A 119 43.98 -18.81 8.71
CA ALA A 119 44.75 -18.55 7.48
C ALA A 119 44.47 -17.34 6.54
N SER A 120 45.57 -16.60 6.36
CA SER A 120 46.20 -16.23 5.07
C SER A 120 46.06 -14.81 4.49
N ALA A 121 47.26 -14.20 4.40
CA ALA A 121 47.82 -13.49 3.24
C ALA A 121 47.57 -11.97 3.03
N GLN A 122 48.69 -11.25 3.20
CA GLN A 122 49.25 -10.26 2.25
C GLN A 122 48.75 -8.80 2.26
N ARG A 123 49.63 -7.93 2.77
CA ARG A 123 49.90 -6.54 2.33
C ARG A 123 50.57 -6.56 0.93
N PRO A 124 50.70 -5.46 0.13
CA PRO A 124 50.50 -4.01 0.35
C PRO A 124 49.75 -3.34 -0.87
N PRO A 125 49.86 -2.04 -1.27
CA PRO A 125 50.39 -0.79 -0.68
C PRO A 125 49.41 0.44 -0.73
N ASN A 126 49.77 1.56 -0.09
CA ASN A 126 49.20 2.92 -0.30
C ASN A 126 49.63 3.47 -1.70
N PRO A 127 48.87 4.36 -2.40
CA PRO A 127 48.66 5.80 -2.05
C PRO A 127 47.33 6.40 -2.65
N PRO A 128 47.10 7.72 -2.85
CA PRO A 128 47.62 8.95 -2.22
C PRO A 128 46.52 9.84 -1.57
N GLN A 129 46.99 10.81 -0.78
CA GLN A 129 46.20 11.90 -0.22
C GLN A 129 45.61 12.81 -1.32
N THR A 130 44.33 13.16 -1.17
CA THR A 130 43.76 14.40 -1.71
C THR A 130 43.00 15.14 -0.61
N GLN A 131 43.20 16.45 -0.64
CA GLN A 131 42.88 17.47 0.34
C GLN A 131 41.40 17.51 0.79
N GLN A 132 41.21 17.59 2.10
CA GLN A 132 39.97 18.08 2.72
C GLN A 132 39.85 19.59 2.49
N PRO A 133 38.67 20.09 2.05
CA PRO A 133 38.25 21.44 2.39
C PRO A 133 37.56 21.45 3.75
N ALA A 134 37.98 22.41 4.57
CA ALA A 134 37.45 22.70 5.89
C ALA A 134 35.94 22.97 5.88
N ALA A 135 35.29 22.56 6.97
CA ALA A 135 33.92 22.92 7.31
C ALA A 135 33.76 24.45 7.33
N THR A 136 32.82 24.96 6.53
CA THR A 136 32.25 26.30 6.67
C THR A 136 31.09 26.23 7.67
N PRO A 137 30.94 27.22 8.57
CA PRO A 137 29.79 27.31 9.47
C PRO A 137 28.50 27.60 8.67
N PRO A 138 27.30 27.29 9.23
CA PRO A 138 26.05 27.41 8.50
C PRO A 138 25.82 28.86 8.09
N ALA A 139 25.61 29.07 6.79
CA ALA A 139 25.18 30.34 6.25
C ALA A 139 23.85 30.72 6.90
N ALA A 140 23.87 31.85 7.61
CA ALA A 140 22.69 32.53 8.07
C ALA A 140 21.68 32.64 6.92
N ALA A 141 20.42 32.35 7.23
CA ALA A 141 19.28 32.62 6.37
C ALA A 141 19.47 33.97 5.68
N ALA A 142 19.41 33.97 4.35
CA ALA A 142 19.37 35.20 3.58
C ALA A 142 18.28 36.10 4.17
N PRO A 143 18.56 37.38 4.43
CA PRO A 143 17.51 38.28 4.90
C PRO A 143 16.43 38.31 3.82
N ALA A 144 15.20 38.02 4.22
CA ALA A 144 14.03 38.37 3.43
C ALA A 144 14.18 39.84 3.00
N PRO A 145 13.79 40.22 1.77
CA PRO A 145 13.83 41.62 1.37
C PRO A 145 13.07 42.42 2.43
N ALA A 146 13.74 43.41 3.04
CA ALA A 146 13.15 44.28 4.03
C ALA A 146 11.83 44.85 3.48
N PRO A 147 10.77 45.01 4.32
CA PRO A 147 9.56 45.67 3.86
C PRO A 147 9.98 47.05 3.35
N ALA A 148 9.73 47.30 2.06
CA ALA A 148 9.96 48.61 1.48
C ALA A 148 9.22 49.64 2.37
N PRO A 149 9.84 50.78 2.69
CA PRO A 149 9.17 51.79 3.49
C PRO A 149 7.87 52.16 2.78
N SER A 150 6.74 51.93 3.43
CA SER A 150 5.42 52.33 2.93
C SER A 150 5.50 53.83 2.63
N PRO A 151 5.34 54.26 1.36
CA PRO A 151 5.29 55.69 1.08
C PRO A 151 3.99 56.19 1.72
N GLN A 152 4.11 56.97 2.79
CA GLN A 152 3.00 57.57 3.54
C GLN A 152 2.27 58.67 2.73
N GLY A 153 1.88 58.38 1.49
CA GLY A 153 1.22 59.32 0.59
C GLY A 153 0.42 58.66 -0.55
N LEU A 154 0.14 57.35 -0.47
CA LEU A 154 -0.61 56.59 -1.50
C LEU A 154 -2.08 56.32 -1.11
N ASP A 155 -2.60 57.02 -0.10
CA ASP A 155 -3.99 56.83 0.37
C ASP A 155 -5.01 57.61 -0.47
N ASP A 156 -4.57 58.48 -1.38
CA ASP A 156 -5.44 59.21 -2.29
C ASP A 156 -5.47 58.54 -3.68
N PRO A 157 -6.58 57.86 -4.05
CA PRO A 157 -6.70 57.15 -5.31
C PRO A 157 -6.64 58.08 -6.53
N ALA A 158 -6.97 59.37 -6.38
CA ALA A 158 -6.88 60.34 -7.46
C ALA A 158 -5.42 60.68 -7.80
N LEU A 159 -4.59 60.86 -6.77
CA LEU A 159 -3.17 61.18 -6.92
C LEU A 159 -2.40 59.97 -7.46
N LEU A 160 -2.76 58.76 -7.02
CA LEU A 160 -2.20 57.50 -7.52
C LEU A 160 -2.49 57.29 -9.02
N ARG A 161 -3.73 57.59 -9.43
CA ARG A 161 -4.15 57.49 -10.83
C ARG A 161 -3.33 58.43 -11.71
N ASP A 162 -3.21 59.69 -11.30
CA ASP A 162 -2.52 60.71 -12.07
C ASP A 162 -1.01 60.43 -12.14
N MET A 163 -0.41 59.87 -11.08
CA MET A 163 0.98 59.41 -11.07
C MET A 163 1.21 58.25 -12.06
N LEU A 164 0.33 57.24 -12.06
CA LEU A 164 0.42 56.08 -12.96
C LEU A 164 0.18 56.46 -14.44
N LEU A 165 -0.65 57.48 -14.70
CA LEU A 165 -0.84 58.04 -16.04
C LEU A 165 0.33 58.91 -16.48
N ALA A 166 1.00 59.58 -15.55
CA ALA A 166 2.17 60.41 -15.82
C ALA A 166 3.44 59.58 -16.14
N ASN A 167 3.50 58.31 -15.74
CA ASN A 167 4.64 57.43 -15.99
C ASN A 167 4.30 56.25 -16.95
N PRO A 168 4.63 56.36 -18.25
CA PRO A 168 4.32 55.33 -19.25
C PRO A 168 4.94 53.96 -18.97
N HIS A 169 6.09 53.93 -18.28
CA HIS A 169 6.77 52.68 -17.95
C HIS A 169 6.04 51.89 -16.85
N GLU A 170 5.56 52.58 -15.81
CA GLU A 170 4.76 51.97 -14.74
C GLU A 170 3.41 51.47 -15.24
N LEU A 171 2.79 52.21 -16.16
CA LEU A 171 1.56 51.80 -16.82
C LEU A 171 1.73 50.51 -17.65
N SER A 172 2.88 50.36 -18.32
CA SER A 172 3.22 49.14 -19.06
C SER A 172 3.38 47.94 -18.12
N LEU A 173 4.09 48.12 -17.01
CA LEU A 173 4.30 47.07 -16.01
C LEU A 173 2.98 46.68 -15.32
N LEU A 174 2.10 47.67 -15.07
CA LEU A 174 0.78 47.43 -14.48
C LEU A 174 -0.11 46.62 -15.43
N LYS A 175 -0.11 46.93 -16.73
CA LYS A 175 -0.85 46.16 -17.76
C LYS A 175 -0.40 44.70 -17.81
N GLU A 176 0.89 44.44 -17.66
CA GLU A 176 1.45 43.10 -17.72
C GLU A 176 1.18 42.29 -16.44
N ARG A 177 1.37 42.91 -15.27
CA ARG A 177 1.27 42.20 -13.99
C ARG A 177 -0.12 42.21 -13.38
N ASN A 178 -0.98 43.13 -13.80
CA ASN A 178 -2.28 43.36 -13.20
C ASN A 178 -3.30 44.00 -14.18
N PRO A 179 -3.76 43.23 -15.19
CA PRO A 179 -4.68 43.73 -16.21
C PRO A 179 -5.97 44.38 -15.67
N PRO A 180 -6.66 43.85 -14.64
CA PRO A 180 -7.91 44.44 -14.14
C PRO A 180 -7.75 45.86 -13.59
N LEU A 181 -6.64 46.14 -12.89
CA LEU A 181 -6.36 47.47 -12.35
C LEU A 181 -5.93 48.44 -13.46
N ALA A 182 -5.19 47.94 -14.46
CA ALA A 182 -4.80 48.73 -15.62
C ALA A 182 -6.00 49.11 -16.50
N GLU A 183 -6.97 48.23 -16.70
CA GLU A 183 -8.20 48.51 -17.42
C GLU A 183 -9.06 49.54 -16.70
N ALA A 184 -9.19 49.41 -15.36
CA ALA A 184 -9.89 50.39 -14.55
C ALA A 184 -9.23 51.78 -14.63
N LEU A 185 -7.90 51.84 -14.63
CA LEU A 185 -7.12 53.08 -14.81
C LEU A 185 -7.36 53.73 -16.18
N LEU A 186 -7.32 52.94 -17.27
CA LEU A 186 -7.48 53.42 -18.65
C LEU A 186 -8.91 53.80 -19.00
N SER A 187 -9.90 53.25 -18.29
CA SER A 187 -11.31 53.57 -18.49
C SER A 187 -11.65 55.03 -18.14
N GLY A 188 -10.76 55.74 -17.43
CA GLY A 188 -10.95 57.14 -17.02
C GLY A 188 -11.93 57.34 -15.86
N ASP A 189 -12.60 56.27 -15.42
CA ASP A 189 -13.55 56.27 -14.31
C ASP A 189 -12.82 56.13 -12.96
N LEU A 190 -12.83 57.23 -12.19
CA LEU A 190 -12.17 57.32 -10.90
C LEU A 190 -12.82 56.41 -9.85
N GLU A 191 -14.15 56.24 -9.89
CA GLU A 191 -14.84 55.39 -8.92
C GLU A 191 -14.52 53.92 -9.16
N ARG A 192 -14.50 53.52 -10.44
CA ARG A 192 -14.13 52.15 -10.84
C ARG A 192 -12.67 51.83 -10.50
N PHE A 193 -11.75 52.74 -10.76
CA PHE A 193 -10.34 52.58 -10.38
C PHE A 193 -10.17 52.44 -8.86
N THR A 194 -10.83 53.30 -8.09
CA THR A 194 -10.76 53.28 -6.62
C THR A 194 -11.30 51.97 -6.04
N LYS A 195 -12.42 51.47 -6.59
CA LYS A 195 -13.01 50.20 -6.16
C LYS A 195 -12.07 49.02 -6.40
N VAL A 196 -11.52 48.90 -7.61
CA VAL A 196 -10.62 47.78 -7.97
C VAL A 196 -9.30 47.86 -7.18
N LEU A 197 -8.77 49.05 -6.95
CA LEU A 197 -7.58 49.25 -6.14
C LEU A 197 -7.80 48.80 -4.69
N LEU A 198 -8.93 49.20 -4.08
CA LEU A 198 -9.25 48.86 -2.70
C LEU A 198 -9.49 47.35 -2.53
N GLU A 199 -10.21 46.74 -3.47
CA GLU A 199 -10.46 45.29 -3.48
C GLU A 199 -9.15 44.50 -3.60
N GLN A 200 -8.23 44.92 -4.46
CA GLN A 200 -6.92 44.28 -4.59
C GLN A 200 -6.00 44.49 -3.39
N GLN A 201 -6.03 45.67 -2.76
CA GLN A 201 -5.29 45.92 -1.53
C GLN A 201 -5.83 45.03 -0.39
N GLN A 202 -7.16 44.88 -0.29
CA GLN A 202 -7.79 44.00 0.69
C GLN A 202 -7.45 42.52 0.44
N ASP A 203 -7.50 42.06 -0.81
CA ASP A 203 -7.13 40.68 -1.16
C ASP A 203 -5.65 40.37 -0.89
N ARG A 204 -4.75 41.32 -1.19
CA ARG A 204 -3.33 41.19 -0.85
C ARG A 204 -3.14 41.18 0.66
N ALA A 205 -3.76 42.12 1.38
CA ALA A 205 -3.69 42.19 2.83
C ALA A 205 -4.24 40.91 3.47
N ARG A 206 -5.32 40.32 2.92
CA ARG A 206 -5.89 39.06 3.40
C ARG A 206 -4.93 37.88 3.21
N ARG A 207 -4.35 37.72 2.01
CA ARG A 207 -3.37 36.67 1.73
C ARG A 207 -2.09 36.83 2.55
N GLU A 208 -1.66 38.07 2.76
CA GLU A 208 -0.49 38.37 3.58
C GLU A 208 -0.78 38.11 5.07
N GLN A 209 -1.95 38.50 5.58
CA GLN A 209 -2.39 38.13 6.94
C GLN A 209 -2.51 36.63 7.12
N GLU A 210 -3.02 35.89 6.14
CA GLU A 210 -3.13 34.43 6.20
C GLU A 210 -1.75 33.75 6.22
N ARG A 211 -0.82 34.23 5.38
CA ARG A 211 0.58 33.79 5.37
C ARG A 211 1.31 34.12 6.67
N ILE A 212 1.14 35.34 7.20
CA ILE A 212 1.71 35.77 8.48
C ILE A 212 1.09 34.96 9.62
N ARG A 213 -0.22 34.67 9.59
CA ARG A 213 -0.88 33.84 10.61
C ARG A 213 -0.36 32.40 10.60
N LEU A 214 -0.03 31.83 9.44
CA LEU A 214 0.64 30.53 9.34
C LEU A 214 2.10 30.56 9.84
N LEU A 215 2.84 31.64 9.55
CA LEU A 215 4.25 31.82 9.98
C LEU A 215 4.39 32.23 11.45
N THR A 216 3.36 32.85 12.03
CA THR A 216 3.31 33.38 13.41
C THR A 216 2.42 32.52 14.31
N ALA A 217 1.83 31.44 13.76
CA ALA A 217 1.14 30.44 14.58
C ALA A 217 2.14 29.87 15.58
N ASP A 218 1.66 29.69 16.81
CA ASP A 218 2.42 29.11 17.92
C ASP A 218 3.00 27.75 17.46
N PRO A 219 4.28 27.44 17.74
CA PRO A 219 4.87 26.13 17.45
C PRO A 219 4.10 24.92 18.00
N PHE A 220 3.12 25.15 18.88
CA PHE A 220 2.22 24.14 19.46
C PHE A 220 0.78 24.19 18.92
N ASP A 221 0.52 24.94 17.85
CA ASP A 221 -0.80 24.98 17.20
C ASP A 221 -1.02 23.70 16.37
N LEU A 222 -1.94 22.86 16.84
CA LEU A 222 -2.20 21.52 16.29
C LEU A 222 -2.59 21.55 14.81
N GLU A 223 -3.27 22.61 14.37
CA GLU A 223 -3.74 22.74 12.97
C GLU A 223 -2.59 23.11 12.02
N ALA A 224 -1.65 23.96 12.47
CA ALA A 224 -0.44 24.27 11.73
C ALA A 224 0.51 23.07 11.66
N GLN A 225 0.64 22.32 12.76
CA GLN A 225 1.47 21.11 12.82
C GLN A 225 0.93 19.99 11.92
N ALA A 226 -0.39 19.79 11.86
CA ALA A 226 -1.03 18.84 10.96
C ALA A 226 -0.82 19.20 9.48
N LYS A 227 -0.86 20.49 9.14
CA LYS A 227 -0.60 20.96 7.77
C LYS A 227 0.85 20.75 7.34
N ILE A 228 1.79 21.01 8.25
CA ILE A 228 3.22 20.75 8.02
C ILE A 228 3.47 19.24 7.87
N GLU A 229 2.82 18.40 8.68
CA GLU A 229 2.92 16.95 8.58
C GLU A 229 2.39 16.43 7.23
N GLU A 230 1.24 16.92 6.77
CA GLU A 230 0.69 16.53 5.46
C GLU A 230 1.60 16.99 4.31
N ASP A 231 2.15 18.21 4.36
CA ASP A 231 3.08 18.71 3.34
C ASP A 231 4.37 17.85 3.29
N ILE A 232 4.92 17.46 4.46
CA ILE A 232 6.07 16.54 4.53
C ILE A 232 5.71 15.16 3.98
N ARG A 233 4.50 14.67 4.29
CA ARG A 233 4.03 13.38 3.78
C ARG A 233 3.93 13.38 2.27
N GLN A 234 3.32 14.41 1.68
CA GLN A 234 3.22 14.56 0.23
C GLN A 234 4.61 14.64 -0.41
N HIS A 235 5.52 15.42 0.17
CA HIS A 235 6.89 15.52 -0.34
C HIS A 235 7.62 14.17 -0.33
N ASN A 236 7.51 13.40 0.75
CA ASN A 236 8.10 12.07 0.83
C ASN A 236 7.49 11.10 -0.19
N ILE A 237 6.19 11.21 -0.46
CA ILE A 237 5.51 10.40 -1.49
C ILE A 237 6.03 10.77 -2.88
N GLU A 238 6.13 12.07 -3.19
CA GLU A 238 6.64 12.58 -4.46
C GLU A 238 8.11 12.21 -4.69
N GLU A 239 8.95 12.32 -3.66
CA GLU A 239 10.35 11.96 -3.73
C GLU A 239 10.51 10.45 -3.95
N ASN A 240 9.78 9.62 -3.21
CA ASN A 240 9.76 8.17 -3.41
C ASN A 240 9.25 7.79 -4.81
N MET A 241 8.23 8.49 -5.32
CA MET A 241 7.73 8.31 -6.68
C MET A 241 8.79 8.64 -7.72
N THR A 242 9.51 9.75 -7.53
CA THR A 242 10.59 10.19 -8.42
C THR A 242 11.72 9.17 -8.43
N ILE A 243 12.17 8.72 -7.26
CA ILE A 243 13.18 7.66 -7.11
C ILE A 243 12.72 6.38 -7.82
N ALA A 244 11.46 5.97 -7.63
CA ALA A 244 10.93 4.78 -8.30
C ALA A 244 10.95 4.94 -9.83
N MET A 245 10.61 6.11 -10.36
CA MET A 245 10.64 6.37 -11.80
C MET A 245 12.05 6.34 -12.39
N GLU A 246 13.06 6.77 -11.63
CA GLU A 246 14.46 6.77 -12.05
C GLU A 246 15.11 5.38 -11.93
N GLU A 247 14.93 4.70 -10.80
CA GLU A 247 15.63 3.46 -10.46
C GLU A 247 14.89 2.20 -10.96
N ALA A 248 13.57 2.24 -11.03
CA ALA A 248 12.75 1.09 -11.40
C ALA A 248 11.59 1.49 -12.33
N PRO A 249 11.89 2.01 -13.54
CA PRO A 249 10.85 2.39 -14.52
C PRO A 249 9.93 1.21 -14.90
N GLU A 250 10.42 -0.03 -14.78
CA GLU A 250 9.64 -1.25 -15.02
C GLU A 250 8.53 -1.48 -14.00
N SER A 251 8.62 -0.90 -12.79
CA SER A 251 7.53 -0.92 -11.79
C SER A 251 6.28 -0.16 -12.27
N PHE A 252 6.44 0.72 -13.27
CA PHE A 252 5.35 1.48 -13.89
C PHE A 252 4.84 0.83 -15.18
N GLY A 253 5.53 -0.21 -15.68
CA GLY A 253 5.11 -0.98 -16.84
C GLY A 253 3.97 -1.93 -16.50
N GLN A 254 2.98 -2.03 -17.38
CA GLN A 254 1.97 -3.08 -17.25
C GLN A 254 2.61 -4.44 -17.57
N VAL A 255 2.60 -5.35 -16.60
CA VAL A 255 3.13 -6.70 -16.79
C VAL A 255 2.10 -7.53 -17.56
N VAL A 256 2.47 -7.93 -18.77
CA VAL A 256 1.65 -8.78 -19.64
C VAL A 256 1.48 -10.15 -18.99
N MET A 257 0.23 -10.58 -18.84
CA MET A 257 -0.12 -11.88 -18.27
C MET A 257 0.29 -13.04 -19.19
N LEU A 258 0.64 -14.18 -18.61
CA LEU A 258 1.14 -15.34 -19.35
C LEU A 258 0.00 -16.14 -19.97
N TYR A 259 -0.10 -16.12 -21.30
CA TYR A 259 -1.06 -16.92 -22.06
C TYR A 259 -0.34 -17.79 -23.09
N ILE A 260 -0.92 -18.95 -23.39
CA ILE A 260 -0.45 -19.83 -24.47
C ILE A 260 -1.62 -20.21 -25.39
N ASN A 261 -1.30 -20.49 -26.65
CA ASN A 261 -2.24 -21.11 -27.56
C ASN A 261 -2.28 -22.63 -27.30
N CYS A 262 -3.49 -23.18 -27.20
CA CYS A 262 -3.72 -24.61 -27.16
C CYS A 262 -4.98 -24.95 -27.96
N LYS A 263 -5.23 -26.25 -28.16
CA LYS A 263 -6.47 -26.72 -28.75
C LYS A 263 -7.11 -27.78 -27.86
N VAL A 264 -8.41 -27.71 -27.71
CA VAL A 264 -9.20 -28.74 -27.01
C VAL A 264 -10.21 -29.29 -27.99
N ASN A 265 -10.14 -30.59 -28.25
CA ASN A 265 -10.99 -31.25 -29.26
C ASN A 265 -10.93 -30.55 -30.64
N GLY A 266 -9.76 -30.03 -31.03
CA GLY A 266 -9.53 -29.32 -32.29
C GLY A 266 -9.90 -27.83 -32.30
N HIS A 267 -10.58 -27.33 -31.27
CA HIS A 267 -10.95 -25.92 -31.15
C HIS A 267 -9.83 -25.10 -30.50
N PRO A 268 -9.44 -23.94 -31.05
CA PRO A 268 -8.40 -23.10 -30.45
C PRO A 268 -8.89 -22.46 -29.14
N VAL A 269 -8.01 -22.46 -28.15
CA VAL A 269 -8.25 -21.95 -26.80
C VAL A 269 -6.99 -21.21 -26.33
N LYS A 270 -7.17 -20.02 -25.74
CA LYS A 270 -6.10 -19.29 -25.08
C LYS A 270 -6.13 -19.65 -23.60
N ALA A 271 -5.10 -20.32 -23.13
CA ALA A 271 -4.99 -20.74 -21.74
C ALA A 271 -4.14 -19.76 -20.95
N PHE A 272 -4.68 -19.24 -19.85
CA PHE A 272 -3.96 -18.45 -18.86
C PHE A 272 -3.08 -19.37 -18.01
N VAL A 273 -1.79 -19.07 -17.90
CA VAL A 273 -0.82 -19.89 -17.15
C VAL A 273 -0.64 -19.31 -15.76
N ASP A 274 -1.12 -20.03 -14.73
CA ASP A 274 -1.14 -19.55 -13.35
C ASP A 274 -0.59 -20.62 -12.39
N SER A 275 0.63 -20.40 -11.90
CA SER A 275 1.26 -21.27 -10.91
C SER A 275 0.72 -21.05 -9.49
N GLY A 276 0.02 -19.95 -9.24
CA GLY A 276 -0.65 -19.64 -7.97
C GLY A 276 -2.00 -20.36 -7.81
N ALA A 277 -2.62 -20.76 -8.92
CA ALA A 277 -3.84 -21.56 -8.90
C ALA A 277 -3.54 -23.04 -8.64
N GLN A 278 -4.18 -23.62 -7.62
CA GLN A 278 -4.03 -25.04 -7.32
C GLN A 278 -4.62 -25.95 -8.41
N MET A 279 -5.73 -25.54 -9.03
CA MET A 279 -6.51 -26.36 -9.95
C MET A 279 -6.62 -25.72 -11.33
N THR A 280 -6.52 -26.56 -12.36
CA THR A 280 -6.84 -26.18 -13.73
C THR A 280 -8.35 -26.10 -13.92
N ILE A 281 -8.80 -25.03 -14.56
CA ILE A 281 -10.20 -24.68 -14.72
C ILE A 281 -10.49 -24.35 -16.19
N MET A 282 -11.70 -24.65 -16.65
CA MET A 282 -12.23 -24.21 -17.93
C MET A 282 -13.63 -23.62 -17.76
N SER A 283 -13.96 -22.57 -18.53
CA SER A 283 -15.30 -21.99 -18.50
C SER A 283 -16.34 -22.89 -19.18
N GLN A 284 -17.61 -22.77 -18.78
CA GLN A 284 -18.71 -23.50 -19.40
C GLN A 284 -18.80 -23.17 -20.89
N ALA A 285 -18.71 -21.88 -21.25
CA ALA A 285 -18.76 -21.42 -22.64
C ALA A 285 -17.66 -22.06 -23.49
N CYS A 286 -16.44 -22.17 -22.95
CA CYS A 286 -15.33 -22.84 -23.61
C CYS A 286 -15.59 -24.35 -23.77
N ALA A 287 -16.11 -25.02 -22.73
CA ALA A 287 -16.43 -26.45 -22.78
C ALA A 287 -17.54 -26.79 -23.80
N GLU A 288 -18.55 -25.91 -23.92
CA GLU A 288 -19.60 -25.99 -24.95
C GLU A 288 -19.02 -25.78 -26.35
N ARG A 289 -18.22 -24.73 -26.54
CA ARG A 289 -17.56 -24.42 -27.81
C ARG A 289 -16.60 -25.52 -28.27
N CYS A 290 -15.91 -26.16 -27.34
CA CYS A 290 -15.02 -27.29 -27.63
C CYS A 290 -15.78 -28.63 -27.77
N ASN A 291 -17.11 -28.64 -27.58
CA ASN A 291 -17.96 -29.82 -27.65
C ASN A 291 -17.51 -30.96 -26.72
N ILE A 292 -17.10 -30.60 -25.49
CA ILE A 292 -16.67 -31.55 -24.46
C ILE A 292 -17.65 -31.63 -23.27
N MET A 293 -18.82 -30.99 -23.35
CA MET A 293 -19.86 -31.06 -22.30
C MET A 293 -20.28 -32.49 -21.96
N ARG A 294 -20.17 -33.42 -22.92
CA ARG A 294 -20.41 -34.87 -22.72
C ARG A 294 -19.42 -35.54 -21.76
N LEU A 295 -18.27 -34.93 -21.49
CA LEU A 295 -17.21 -35.44 -20.61
C LEU A 295 -17.31 -34.89 -19.18
N VAL A 296 -18.23 -33.95 -18.94
CA VAL A 296 -18.36 -33.24 -17.67
C VAL A 296 -19.13 -34.10 -16.67
N ASP A 297 -18.44 -34.57 -15.64
CA ASP A 297 -19.05 -35.31 -14.54
C ASP A 297 -19.65 -34.34 -13.51
N ARG A 298 -20.98 -34.24 -13.51
CA ARG A 298 -21.75 -33.36 -12.61
C ARG A 298 -21.78 -33.84 -11.16
N ARG A 299 -21.32 -35.06 -10.84
CA ARG A 299 -21.18 -35.51 -9.45
C ARG A 299 -20.15 -34.69 -8.68
N TRP A 300 -19.25 -34.03 -9.40
CA TRP A 300 -18.23 -33.12 -8.89
C TRP A 300 -18.69 -31.65 -8.95
N ALA A 301 -19.99 -31.40 -9.13
CA ALA A 301 -20.56 -30.07 -9.00
C ALA A 301 -20.44 -29.59 -7.55
N GLY A 302 -20.26 -28.28 -7.38
CA GLY A 302 -20.06 -27.69 -6.07
C GLY A 302 -19.86 -26.19 -6.14
N ILE A 303 -19.47 -25.60 -5.02
CA ILE A 303 -19.13 -24.18 -4.95
C ILE A 303 -17.64 -24.08 -4.63
N ALA A 304 -16.86 -23.52 -5.56
CA ALA A 304 -15.47 -23.18 -5.32
C ALA A 304 -15.44 -21.97 -4.39
N LYS A 305 -14.86 -22.12 -3.19
CA LYS A 305 -14.54 -21.02 -2.29
C LYS A 305 -13.08 -20.64 -2.53
N GLY A 306 -12.85 -19.48 -3.16
CA GLY A 306 -11.54 -18.89 -3.45
C GLY A 306 -11.62 -17.37 -3.42
N VAL A 307 -10.99 -16.68 -4.38
CA VAL A 307 -11.11 -15.22 -4.63
C VAL A 307 -12.53 -14.88 -5.16
N GLY A 308 -13.56 -15.23 -4.38
CA GLY A 308 -14.96 -15.24 -4.75
C GLY A 308 -15.62 -16.61 -4.61
N THR A 309 -16.96 -16.62 -4.65
CA THR A 309 -17.78 -17.85 -4.73
C THR A 309 -18.14 -18.11 -6.18
N GLN A 310 -17.63 -19.19 -6.76
CA GLN A 310 -17.95 -19.57 -8.14
C GLN A 310 -18.57 -20.97 -8.18
N LYS A 311 -19.59 -21.15 -9.04
CA LYS A 311 -20.31 -22.41 -9.18
C LYS A 311 -19.54 -23.35 -10.11
N ILE A 312 -19.11 -24.48 -9.56
CA ILE A 312 -18.52 -25.59 -10.32
C ILE A 312 -19.68 -26.43 -10.87
N ILE A 313 -19.76 -26.56 -12.19
CA ILE A 313 -20.77 -27.36 -12.89
C ILE A 313 -20.43 -28.85 -12.83
N GLY A 314 -19.14 -29.17 -12.86
CA GLY A 314 -18.64 -30.53 -12.80
C GLY A 314 -17.15 -30.60 -13.10
N ARG A 315 -16.64 -31.81 -13.32
CA ARG A 315 -15.22 -32.06 -13.60
C ARG A 315 -15.03 -32.92 -14.83
N VAL A 316 -14.07 -32.56 -15.66
CA VAL A 316 -13.54 -33.41 -16.72
C VAL A 316 -12.36 -34.17 -16.17
N HIS A 317 -12.50 -35.50 -16.06
CA HIS A 317 -11.47 -36.36 -15.47
C HIS A 317 -10.26 -36.53 -16.38
N LEU A 318 -10.49 -36.55 -17.69
CA LEU A 318 -9.45 -36.72 -18.69
C LEU A 318 -9.90 -36.15 -20.04
N ALA A 319 -9.19 -35.16 -20.54
CA ALA A 319 -9.29 -34.65 -21.90
C ALA A 319 -7.89 -34.36 -22.45
N GLN A 320 -7.75 -34.49 -23.76
CA GLN A 320 -6.50 -34.17 -24.45
C GLN A 320 -6.46 -32.68 -24.75
N VAL A 321 -5.49 -31.98 -24.15
CA VAL A 321 -5.18 -30.58 -24.45
C VAL A 321 -3.98 -30.60 -25.39
N GLN A 322 -4.20 -30.14 -26.61
CA GLN A 322 -3.16 -30.08 -27.62
C GLN A 322 -2.35 -28.79 -27.45
N ILE A 323 -1.05 -28.90 -27.26
CA ILE A 323 -0.10 -27.78 -27.26
C ILE A 323 0.89 -28.04 -28.40
N GLU A 324 0.94 -27.14 -29.37
CA GLU A 324 1.67 -27.36 -30.62
C GLU A 324 1.28 -28.71 -31.28
N GLY A 325 2.20 -29.67 -31.34
CA GLY A 325 1.99 -31.02 -31.86
C GLY A 325 1.62 -32.08 -30.82
N ASP A 326 1.72 -31.77 -29.53
CA ASP A 326 1.58 -32.75 -28.46
C ASP A 326 0.18 -32.75 -27.85
N PHE A 327 -0.30 -33.93 -27.47
CA PHE A 327 -1.59 -34.13 -26.81
C PHE A 327 -1.35 -34.49 -25.35
N LEU A 328 -1.66 -33.54 -24.47
CA LEU A 328 -1.44 -33.67 -23.04
C LEU A 328 -2.73 -34.13 -22.33
N PRO A 329 -2.70 -35.27 -21.61
CA PRO A 329 -3.83 -35.70 -20.82
C PRO A 329 -4.00 -34.82 -19.58
N CYS A 330 -5.06 -34.02 -19.57
CA CYS A 330 -5.37 -33.06 -18.51
C CYS A 330 -6.74 -33.34 -17.87
N SER A 331 -6.84 -33.01 -16.59
CA SER A 331 -8.10 -33.01 -15.82
C SER A 331 -8.38 -31.60 -15.35
N PHE A 332 -9.62 -31.13 -15.43
CA PHE A 332 -9.97 -29.76 -15.05
C PHE A 332 -11.43 -29.64 -14.62
N SER A 333 -11.72 -28.66 -13.78
CA SER A 333 -13.08 -28.36 -13.34
C SER A 333 -13.74 -27.34 -14.26
N ILE A 334 -15.05 -27.46 -14.44
CA ILE A 334 -15.84 -26.55 -15.28
C ILE A 334 -16.57 -25.54 -14.40
N LEU A 335 -16.33 -24.25 -14.61
CA LEU A 335 -16.98 -23.15 -13.91
C LEU A 335 -17.96 -22.41 -14.83
N GLU A 336 -19.07 -21.94 -14.27
CA GLU A 336 -20.16 -21.26 -15.02
C GLU A 336 -19.72 -19.88 -15.51
N ASP A 337 -19.37 -18.99 -14.59
CA ASP A 337 -19.02 -17.60 -14.89
C ASP A 337 -17.52 -17.36 -14.70
N GLN A 338 -16.78 -17.36 -15.81
CA GLN A 338 -15.36 -17.06 -15.82
C GLN A 338 -15.01 -16.21 -17.05
N PRO A 339 -14.25 -15.10 -16.88
CA PRO A 339 -13.94 -14.19 -17.98
C PRO A 339 -12.98 -14.77 -19.02
N MET A 340 -12.12 -15.72 -18.61
CA MET A 340 -11.17 -16.41 -19.48
C MET A 340 -11.65 -17.82 -19.84
N ASP A 341 -11.25 -18.30 -21.00
CA ASP A 341 -11.65 -19.63 -21.51
C ASP A 341 -11.10 -20.78 -20.67
N MET A 342 -9.81 -20.73 -20.33
CA MET A 342 -9.11 -21.80 -19.64
C MET A 342 -7.98 -21.22 -18.79
N LEU A 343 -7.82 -21.75 -17.59
CA LEU A 343 -6.74 -21.47 -16.65
C LEU A 343 -5.97 -22.76 -16.42
N LEU A 344 -4.69 -22.77 -16.76
CA LEU A 344 -3.75 -23.86 -16.53
C LEU A 344 -3.06 -23.68 -15.17
N GLY A 345 -3.53 -24.46 -14.20
CA GLY A 345 -3.10 -24.39 -12.81
C GLY A 345 -1.87 -25.26 -12.52
N LEU A 346 -1.39 -25.15 -11.29
CA LEU A 346 -0.22 -25.86 -10.78
C LEU A 346 -0.37 -27.39 -10.84
N ASP A 347 -1.59 -27.92 -10.73
CA ASP A 347 -1.87 -29.36 -10.86
C ASP A 347 -1.41 -29.92 -12.21
N MET A 348 -1.74 -29.26 -13.32
CA MET A 348 -1.36 -29.69 -14.66
C MET A 348 0.08 -29.29 -14.99
N LEU A 349 0.54 -28.13 -14.52
CA LEU A 349 1.94 -27.71 -14.68
C LEU A 349 2.89 -28.72 -14.03
N LYS A 350 2.61 -29.15 -12.79
CA LYS A 350 3.41 -30.19 -12.11
C LYS A 350 3.29 -31.54 -12.79
N ARG A 351 2.08 -31.95 -13.21
CA ARG A 351 1.83 -33.24 -13.86
C ARG A 351 2.68 -33.43 -15.11
N HIS A 352 2.80 -32.38 -15.93
CA HIS A 352 3.55 -32.42 -17.19
C HIS A 352 4.98 -31.87 -17.06
N GLN A 353 5.45 -31.64 -15.81
CA GLN A 353 6.78 -31.14 -15.49
C GLN A 353 7.13 -29.85 -16.25
N CYS A 354 6.17 -28.93 -16.32
CA CYS A 354 6.32 -27.71 -17.10
C CYS A 354 7.37 -26.77 -16.49
N SER A 355 8.08 -26.02 -17.34
CA SER A 355 8.97 -24.94 -16.93
C SER A 355 8.50 -23.63 -17.57
N ILE A 356 8.21 -22.64 -16.72
CA ILE A 356 7.86 -21.29 -17.15
C ILE A 356 9.17 -20.52 -17.33
N ASP A 357 9.65 -20.43 -18.56
CA ASP A 357 10.90 -19.74 -18.89
C ASP A 357 10.60 -18.31 -19.35
N LEU A 358 10.67 -17.37 -18.41
CA LEU A 358 10.46 -15.94 -18.67
C LEU A 358 11.62 -15.30 -19.43
N LYS A 359 12.82 -15.90 -19.43
CA LYS A 359 13.97 -15.39 -20.17
C LYS A 359 13.81 -15.63 -21.67
N LYS A 360 13.28 -16.80 -22.05
CA LYS A 360 12.95 -17.12 -23.45
C LYS A 360 11.52 -16.73 -23.83
N SER A 361 10.67 -16.42 -22.85
CA SER A 361 9.23 -16.21 -23.01
C SER A 361 8.51 -17.43 -23.62
N VAL A 362 8.77 -18.60 -23.04
CA VAL A 362 8.16 -19.88 -23.45
C VAL A 362 7.68 -20.70 -22.26
N LEU A 363 6.64 -21.50 -22.47
CA LEU A 363 6.29 -22.62 -21.62
C LEU A 363 6.90 -23.90 -22.22
N LEU A 364 7.84 -24.50 -21.50
CA LEU A 364 8.41 -25.80 -21.83
C LEU A 364 7.57 -26.91 -21.18
N ILE A 365 7.17 -27.90 -21.97
CA ILE A 365 6.50 -29.11 -21.49
C ILE A 365 7.58 -30.16 -21.18
N GLY A 366 7.89 -30.39 -19.91
CA GLY A 366 9.03 -31.24 -19.52
C GLY A 366 8.91 -32.71 -19.94
N THR A 367 7.70 -33.24 -20.07
CA THR A 367 7.47 -34.63 -20.48
C THR A 367 7.81 -34.91 -21.94
N THR A 368 7.66 -33.92 -22.82
CA THR A 368 7.87 -34.09 -24.28
C THR A 368 9.03 -33.26 -24.82
N GLY A 369 9.44 -32.22 -24.10
CA GLY A 369 10.44 -31.24 -24.54
C GLY A 369 9.88 -30.16 -25.47
N THR A 370 8.57 -30.15 -25.72
CA THR A 370 7.92 -29.16 -26.58
C THR A 370 7.89 -27.79 -25.91
N GLU A 371 8.22 -26.75 -26.67
CA GLU A 371 8.18 -25.35 -26.24
C GLU A 371 7.03 -24.63 -26.98
N THR A 372 6.18 -23.92 -26.25
CA THR A 372 5.20 -22.97 -26.82
C THR A 372 5.53 -21.57 -26.35
N ARG A 373 5.43 -20.58 -27.23
CA ARG A 373 5.67 -19.17 -26.87
C ARG A 373 4.50 -18.61 -26.07
N PHE A 374 4.80 -17.70 -25.14
CA PHE A 374 3.76 -16.88 -24.54
C PHE A 374 3.22 -15.87 -25.56
N LEU A 375 1.92 -15.56 -25.44
CA LEU A 375 1.27 -14.62 -26.34
C LEU A 375 1.74 -13.18 -26.06
N PRO A 376 1.98 -12.37 -27.12
CA PRO A 376 2.19 -10.94 -26.95
C PRO A 376 0.90 -10.24 -26.52
N GLU A 377 1.03 -9.04 -25.96
CA GLU A 377 -0.09 -8.23 -25.46
C GLU A 377 -1.23 -8.06 -26.49
N ALA A 378 -0.89 -7.84 -27.76
CA ALA A 378 -1.85 -7.66 -28.84
C ALA A 378 -2.75 -8.88 -29.08
N GLU A 379 -2.31 -10.07 -28.70
CA GLU A 379 -3.03 -11.33 -28.86
C GLU A 379 -3.75 -11.77 -27.58
N LEU A 380 -3.70 -10.99 -26.50
CA LEU A 380 -4.39 -11.33 -25.27
C LEU A 380 -5.93 -11.16 -25.40
N PRO A 381 -6.72 -11.97 -24.68
CA PRO A 381 -8.16 -11.74 -24.54
C PRO A 381 -8.45 -10.36 -23.94
N GLU A 382 -9.59 -9.75 -24.28
CA GLU A 382 -9.99 -8.43 -23.77
C GLU A 382 -10.01 -8.37 -22.24
N CYS A 383 -10.45 -9.43 -21.56
CA CYS A 383 -10.43 -9.49 -20.09
C CYS A 383 -9.03 -9.40 -19.49
N ALA A 384 -8.00 -9.85 -20.20
CA ALA A 384 -6.61 -9.77 -19.76
C ALA A 384 -5.96 -8.43 -20.12
N ARG A 385 -6.47 -7.76 -21.17
CA ARG A 385 -6.08 -6.38 -21.53
C ARG A 385 -6.67 -5.34 -20.57
N LEU A 386 -7.91 -5.56 -20.12
CA LEU A 386 -8.67 -4.61 -19.30
C LEU A 386 -8.37 -4.69 -17.80
N ALA A 387 -7.78 -5.78 -17.31
CA ALA A 387 -7.48 -5.92 -15.87
C ALA A 387 -6.54 -4.82 -15.34
N TYR A 388 -5.77 -4.15 -16.22
CA TYR A 388 -4.91 -3.02 -15.86
C TYR A 388 -4.94 -1.86 -16.87
N GLY A 389 -5.69 -1.99 -17.98
CA GLY A 389 -5.77 -0.97 -19.03
C GLY A 389 -6.37 0.35 -18.53
N ALA A 390 -5.77 1.47 -18.96
CA ALA A 390 -6.21 2.83 -18.66
C ALA A 390 -7.67 3.14 -19.06
N GLU A 391 -8.30 2.29 -19.88
CA GLU A 391 -9.69 2.41 -20.30
C GLU A 391 -10.72 2.03 -19.22
N GLY A 392 -10.27 1.45 -18.09
CA GLY A 392 -11.09 1.23 -16.88
C GLY A 392 -11.15 2.42 -15.92
N ARG A 393 -10.30 3.45 -16.14
CA ARG A 393 -10.69 4.80 -15.73
C ARG A 393 -11.71 5.24 -16.78
N GLU A 394 -12.99 4.99 -16.51
CA GLU A 394 -13.95 6.02 -16.91
C GLU A 394 -13.32 7.35 -16.49
N GLU A 395 -13.18 8.27 -17.44
CA GLU A 395 -12.94 9.68 -17.15
C GLU A 395 -14.13 10.22 -16.35
N THR A 396 -14.48 9.64 -15.20
CA THR A 396 -15.11 10.41 -14.14
C THR A 396 -14.10 11.46 -13.78
N ARG A 397 -14.29 12.64 -14.37
CA ARG A 397 -13.47 13.82 -14.12
C ARG A 397 -13.41 14.00 -12.61
N PRO A 398 -12.28 14.41 -12.02
CA PRO A 398 -12.20 14.67 -10.57
C PRO A 398 -13.34 15.57 -10.07
N GLU A 399 -13.83 16.46 -10.93
CA GLU A 399 -15.02 17.30 -10.72
C GLU A 399 -16.32 16.49 -10.53
N GLU A 400 -16.55 15.43 -11.30
CA GLU A 400 -17.77 14.60 -11.21
C GLU A 400 -17.77 13.70 -9.95
N ILE A 401 -16.58 13.26 -9.50
CA ILE A 401 -16.44 12.50 -8.25
C ILE A 401 -16.71 13.43 -7.06
N ALA A 402 -16.13 14.64 -7.07
CA ALA A 402 -16.36 15.65 -6.05
C ALA A 402 -17.83 16.10 -6.00
N ASP A 403 -18.47 16.30 -7.16
CA ASP A 403 -19.89 16.66 -7.24
C ASP A 403 -20.80 15.54 -6.73
N ARG A 404 -20.44 14.27 -6.97
CA ARG A 404 -21.20 13.11 -6.46
C ARG A 404 -21.08 12.98 -4.94
N GLU A 405 -19.88 13.15 -4.40
CA GLU A 405 -19.64 13.14 -2.95
C GLU A 405 -20.34 14.31 -2.24
N LEU A 406 -20.32 15.50 -2.85
CA LEU A 406 -21.04 16.67 -2.35
C LEU A 406 -22.56 16.45 -2.38
N ALA A 407 -23.09 15.86 -3.46
CA ALA A 407 -24.51 15.54 -3.57
C ALA A 407 -24.96 14.49 -2.54
N GLU A 408 -24.15 13.47 -2.27
CA GLU A 408 -24.43 12.50 -1.21
C GLU A 408 -24.38 13.12 0.18
N ALA A 409 -23.40 13.99 0.45
CA ALA A 409 -23.29 14.69 1.72
C ALA A 409 -24.52 15.60 1.96
N LEU A 410 -24.96 16.33 0.94
CA LEU A 410 -26.16 17.16 0.99
C LEU A 410 -27.43 16.33 1.22
N GLN A 411 -27.57 15.17 0.58
CA GLN A 411 -28.73 14.29 0.78
C GLN A 411 -28.79 13.70 2.20
N ARG A 412 -27.65 13.32 2.77
CA ARG A 412 -27.58 12.85 4.17
C ARG A 412 -27.93 13.97 5.15
N SER A 413 -27.41 15.19 4.91
CA SER A 413 -27.77 16.34 5.74
C SER A 413 -29.25 16.70 5.66
N VAL A 414 -29.91 16.54 4.50
CA VAL A 414 -31.36 16.76 4.34
C VAL A 414 -32.19 15.67 5.05
N GLN A 415 -31.71 14.42 5.08
CA GLN A 415 -32.36 13.35 5.85
C GLN A 415 -32.22 13.53 7.37
N GLU A 416 -31.07 14.04 7.83
CA GLU A 416 -30.84 14.33 9.26
C GLU A 416 -31.53 15.62 9.74
N SER A 417 -31.97 16.50 8.83
CA SER A 417 -32.65 17.75 9.16
C SER A 417 -34.17 17.75 8.89
N GLY A 418 -34.75 16.57 8.59
CA GLY A 418 -36.21 16.39 8.54
C GLY A 418 -36.87 16.59 9.93
N PRO A 419 -38.03 17.25 10.02
CA PRO A 419 -38.56 17.73 11.29
C PRO A 419 -39.06 16.56 12.16
N HIS A 420 -38.54 16.49 13.39
CA HIS A 420 -39.19 15.79 14.49
C HIS A 420 -40.37 16.59 15.03
#